data_AF-A0A961TAF8-F1
#
_entry.id   AF-A0A961TAF8-F1
#
_cell.length_a   1.000
_cell.length_b   1.000
_cell.length_c   1.000
_cell.angle_alpha   90.00
_cell.angle_beta   90.00
_cell.angle_gamma   90.00
#
_symmetry.space_group_name_H-M   'P 1'
#
loop_
_entity.id
_entity.type
_entity.pdbx_description
1 polymer ?
#
loop_
_entity_poly.entity_id
_entity_poly.type
_entity_poly.pdbx_seq_one_letter_code
_entity_poly.pdbx_strand_id
1 'polypeptide(L)' 'QYVARETTEGRIWLTEVGSSTHYHATYVKPKWASHMKRVGRIGLHIFYRTFGGGWS' A
#
# COMPACT_ATOMS: atom_id res chain seq x y z
N GLN A 1 6.34 -23.91 16.65
CA GLN A 1 6.22 -23.30 15.31
C GLN A 1 5.06 -22.29 15.35
N TYR A 2 5.32 -21.01 15.62
CA TYR A 2 4.26 -20.00 15.83
C TYR A 2 4.22 -18.91 14.74
N VAL A 3 5.26 -18.85 13.90
CA VAL A 3 5.50 -17.74 12.97
C VAL A 3 4.56 -17.78 11.74
N ALA A 4 4.10 -18.97 11.32
CA ALA A 4 3.26 -19.09 10.13
C ALA A 4 1.84 -18.55 10.33
N ARG A 5 1.26 -18.68 11.55
CA ARG A 5 -0.12 -18.27 11.84
C ARG A 5 -0.28 -16.77 12.02
N GLU A 6 0.74 -16.11 12.58
CA GLU A 6 0.81 -14.65 12.77
C GLU A 6 0.67 -13.88 11.45
N THR A 7 1.27 -14.41 10.36
CA THR A 7 1.19 -13.83 9.02
C THR A 7 -0.19 -14.01 8.39
N THR A 8 -0.85 -15.16 8.64
CA THR A 8 -2.21 -15.44 8.13
C THR A 8 -3.30 -14.67 8.89
N GLU A 9 -3.05 -14.32 10.16
CA GLU A 9 -4.00 -13.60 11.02
C GLU A 9 -4.12 -12.10 10.72
N GLY A 10 -3.36 -11.57 9.77
CA GLY A 10 -3.48 -10.17 9.38
C GLY A 10 -3.18 -9.21 10.54
N ARG A 11 -2.27 -9.55 11.47
CA ARG A 11 -1.95 -8.68 12.62
C ARG A 11 -1.27 -7.35 12.27
N ILE A 12 -1.17 -7.03 10.99
CA ILE A 12 -0.91 -5.68 10.48
C ILE A 12 -1.97 -5.32 9.44
N TRP A 13 -3.24 -5.38 9.81
CA TRP A 13 -4.29 -4.60 9.14
C TRP A 13 -4.02 -3.12 9.44
N LEU A 14 -3.08 -2.53 8.71
CA LEU A 14 -2.99 -1.07 8.62
C LEU A 14 -4.21 -0.60 7.83
N THR A 15 -5.29 -0.32 8.55
CA THR A 15 -6.53 0.27 8.02
C THR A 15 -6.25 1.46 7.11
N GLU A 16 -5.16 2.20 7.35
CA GLU A 16 -4.69 3.31 6.51
C GLU A 16 -4.28 2.89 5.08
N VAL A 17 -3.71 1.70 4.86
CA VAL A 17 -3.30 1.22 3.53
C VAL A 17 -4.16 0.08 2.99
N GLY A 18 -5.14 -0.41 3.75
CA GLY A 18 -5.98 -1.56 3.36
C GLY A 18 -6.78 -1.37 2.08
N SER A 19 -7.01 -0.12 1.64
CA SER A 19 -7.64 0.21 0.34
C SER A 19 -6.64 0.64 -0.74
N SER A 20 -5.34 0.44 -0.52
CA SER A 20 -4.32 0.74 -1.53
C SER A 20 -4.40 -0.26 -2.69
N THR A 21 -4.18 0.23 -3.91
CA THR A 21 -4.08 -0.60 -5.11
C THR A 21 -2.66 -0.60 -5.68
N HIS A 22 -1.85 0.38 -5.29
CA HIS A 22 -0.51 0.59 -5.84
C HIS A 22 0.47 1.00 -4.75
N TYR A 23 1.74 0.68 -4.96
CA TYR A 23 2.82 1.12 -4.08
C TYR A 23 4.12 1.34 -4.86
N HIS A 24 5.00 2.21 -4.34
CA HIS A 24 6.38 2.33 -4.84
C HIS A 24 7.36 2.53 -3.69
N ALA A 25 8.62 2.12 -3.91
CA ALA A 25 9.70 2.36 -2.97
C ALA A 25 10.21 3.80 -3.07
N THR A 26 10.59 4.44 -1.97
CA THR A 26 10.95 5.88 -1.91
C THR A 26 12.08 6.32 -2.83
N TYR A 27 12.88 5.37 -3.31
CA TYR A 27 13.96 5.58 -4.28
C TYR A 27 13.51 5.45 -5.75
N VAL A 28 12.24 5.14 -6.00
CA VAL A 28 11.61 5.07 -7.32
C VAL A 28 10.62 6.22 -7.47
N LYS A 29 10.62 6.89 -8.64
CA LYS A 29 9.68 7.97 -8.96
C LYS A 29 8.80 7.59 -10.15
N PRO A 30 7.68 6.89 -9.92
CA PRO A 30 6.79 6.52 -11.00
C PRO A 30 5.88 7.68 -11.41
N LYS A 31 5.63 7.81 -12.72
CA LYS A 31 4.76 8.87 -13.29
C LYS A 31 3.31 8.81 -12.78
N TRP A 32 2.83 7.62 -12.43
CA TRP A 32 1.47 7.44 -11.91
C TRP A 32 1.30 7.96 -10.47
N ALA A 33 2.37 8.18 -9.70
CA ALA A 33 2.26 8.55 -8.28
C ALA A 33 1.62 9.93 -8.05
N SER A 34 1.73 10.84 -9.02
CA SER A 34 1.05 12.14 -8.98
C SER A 34 -0.44 12.04 -9.28
N HIS A 35 -0.88 10.96 -9.92
CA HIS A 35 -2.26 10.74 -10.34
C HIS A 35 -3.06 9.91 -9.31
N MET A 36 -2.49 9.66 -8.13
CA MET A 36 -3.09 8.83 -7.09
C MET A 36 -3.09 9.51 -5.73
N LYS A 37 -4.04 9.12 -4.87
CA LYS A 37 -4.05 9.54 -3.47
C LYS A 37 -3.08 8.68 -2.67
N ARG A 38 -2.06 9.30 -2.07
CA ARG A 38 -1.20 8.62 -1.08
C ARG A 38 -2.03 8.26 0.14
N VAL A 39 -2.00 6.99 0.54
CA VAL A 39 -2.78 6.50 1.68
C VAL A 39 -1.92 6.19 2.91
N GLY A 40 -0.63 5.88 2.72
CA GLY A 40 0.28 5.65 3.84
C GLY A 40 1.68 5.25 3.42
N ARG A 41 2.54 4.92 4.38
CA ARG A 41 3.91 4.45 4.17
C ARG A 41 4.25 3.34 5.16
N ILE A 42 4.82 2.24 4.66
CA ILE A 42 5.36 1.14 5.47
C ILE A 42 6.81 0.92 5.07
N GLY A 43 7.74 1.14 6.00
CA GLY A 43 9.17 1.07 5.71
C GLY A 43 9.59 2.00 4.57
N LEU A 44 10.13 1.43 3.49
CA LEU A 44 10.52 2.17 2.29
C LEU A 44 9.40 2.33 1.25
N HIS A 45 8.23 1.73 1.47
CA HIS A 45 7.15 1.71 0.49
C HIS A 45 6.07 2.73 0.82
N ILE A 46 5.65 3.48 -0.18
CA ILE A 46 4.54 4.43 -0.11
C ILE A 46 3.37 3.82 -0.86
N PHE A 47 2.20 3.79 -0.23
CA PHE A 47 0.98 3.17 -0.72
C PHE A 47 0.03 4.22 -1.26
N TYR A 48 -0.72 3.85 -2.29
CA TYR A 48 -1.58 4.71 -3.07
C TYR A 48 -2.93 4.05 -3.38
N ARG A 49 -3.96 4.88 -3.52
CA ARG A 49 -5.30 4.49 -3.98
C ARG A 49 -5.71 5.38 -5.15
N THR A 50 -6.48 4.82 -6.08
CA THR A 50 -7.14 5.57 -7.14
C THR A 50 -8.14 6.56 -6.59
N PHE A 51 -8.32 7.65 -7.33
CA PHE A 51 -9.52 8.44 -7.19
C PHE A 51 -10.67 7.64 -7.85
N GLY A 52 -11.61 7.14 -7.05
CA GLY A 52 -12.82 6.49 -7.57
C GLY A 52 -12.71 5.03 -8.04
N GLY A 53 -11.60 4.31 -7.77
CA GLY A 53 -11.52 2.86 -8.02
C GLY A 53 -11.08 2.44 -9.43
N GLY A 54 -10.98 3.36 -10.39
CA GLY A 54 -10.60 3.04 -11.77
C GLY A 54 -9.11 3.22 -12.08
N TRP A 55 -8.48 2.16 -12.59
CA TRP A 55 -7.38 2.24 -13.56
C TRP A 55 -7.96 1.75 -14.88
N SER A 56 -8.12 2.64 -15.86
CA SER A 56 -8.34 2.25 -17.26
C SER A 56 -7.04 2.37 -18.02
#